data_AF-K1RGV5-F1
#
_entry.id   AF-K1RGV5-F1
#
_cell.length_a   1.000
_cell.length_b   1.000
_cell.length_c   1.000
_cell.angle_alpha   90.00
_cell.angle_beta   90.00
_cell.angle_gamma   90.00
#
_symmetry.space_group_name_H-M   'P 1'
#
loop_
_entity.id
_entity.type
_entity.pdbx_description
1 polymer ?
#
loop_
_entity_poly.entity_id
_entity_poly.type
_entity_poly.pdbx_seq_one_letter_code
_entity_poly.pdbx_strand_id
1 'polypeptide(L)'
;PIDDYSTLYDYGRSSVNEVYSLIKDDLKTAIANLPNYYSANNMQGRATKIAAYTMQADVFMTLQDFNSAKNSLENILDYANQNKEKLDLENDVLQIYASDNPMGKEIIFAAQYNNGATVVANPLMGRCIPAARPSTQPAYIYPDGTSSTITVSQGTSCLLMTWELYNTFKANSNDQRFQKLIYNGIYTDDISVASNEVDITEEGYTYLPVTLKYFDFGNEGMTTCACGNDNIIYRYADVLLMYAECLNETGNTPSAANYLNMVRTRAGLSNTTATTQKE
;
A
#
# COMPACT_ATOMS: atom_id res chain seq x y z
N PRO A 1 -20.68 -21.26 -16.82
CA PRO A 1 -21.34 -19.98 -16.49
C PRO A 1 -22.68 -20.27 -15.83
N ILE A 2 -23.11 -19.45 -14.86
CA ILE A 2 -24.49 -19.53 -14.35
C ILE A 2 -25.33 -18.64 -15.27
N ASP A 3 -26.17 -19.26 -16.09
CA ASP A 3 -26.99 -18.55 -17.07
C ASP A 3 -28.37 -18.15 -16.50
N ASP A 4 -28.71 -18.67 -15.31
CA ASP A 4 -29.95 -18.38 -14.58
C ASP A 4 -29.67 -18.05 -13.11
N TYR A 5 -29.79 -16.76 -12.77
CA TYR A 5 -29.57 -16.25 -11.42
C TYR A 5 -30.61 -16.73 -10.41
N SER A 6 -31.77 -17.26 -10.83
CA SER A 6 -32.76 -17.83 -9.91
C SER A 6 -32.26 -19.11 -9.23
N THR A 7 -31.28 -19.79 -9.84
CA THR A 7 -30.62 -21.01 -9.31
C THR A 7 -29.36 -20.71 -8.51
N LEU A 8 -28.98 -19.43 -8.34
CA LEU A 8 -27.72 -19.05 -7.69
C LEU A 8 -27.61 -19.63 -6.26
N TYR A 9 -28.72 -19.69 -5.54
CA TYR A 9 -28.78 -20.21 -4.17
C TYR A 9 -28.80 -21.75 -4.09
N ASP A 10 -28.95 -22.45 -5.23
CA ASP A 10 -28.92 -23.92 -5.29
C ASP A 10 -27.47 -24.46 -5.31
N TYR A 11 -26.49 -23.60 -5.58
CA TYR A 11 -25.07 -23.94 -5.51
C TYR A 11 -24.57 -23.87 -4.07
N GLY A 12 -24.24 -25.03 -3.50
CA GLY A 12 -23.57 -25.13 -2.21
C GLY A 12 -22.17 -24.50 -2.25
N ARG A 13 -21.67 -24.07 -1.08
CA ARG A 13 -20.28 -23.61 -0.94
C ARG A 13 -19.32 -24.78 -1.13
N SER A 14 -18.31 -24.62 -1.98
CA SER A 14 -17.15 -25.52 -2.02
C SER A 14 -16.36 -25.44 -0.72
N SER A 15 -15.62 -26.50 -0.40
CA SER A 15 -14.70 -26.50 0.74
C SER A 15 -13.53 -25.53 0.50
N VAL A 16 -12.94 -25.04 1.58
CA VAL A 16 -11.75 -24.18 1.54
C VAL A 16 -10.61 -24.85 0.76
N ASN A 17 -10.42 -26.16 0.93
CA ASN A 17 -9.38 -26.93 0.24
C ASN A 17 -9.60 -27.00 -1.28
N GLU A 18 -10.84 -27.18 -1.73
CA GLU A 18 -11.17 -27.18 -3.17
C GLU A 18 -10.91 -25.80 -3.78
N VAL A 19 -11.28 -24.73 -3.07
CA VAL A 19 -11.04 -23.35 -3.52
C VAL A 19 -9.54 -23.07 -3.64
N TYR A 20 -8.73 -23.42 -2.64
CA TYR A 20 -7.27 -23.22 -2.72
C TYR A 20 -6.60 -24.12 -3.76
N SER A 21 -7.13 -25.32 -4.02
CA SER A 21 -6.62 -26.17 -5.08
C SER A 21 -6.84 -25.52 -6.44
N LEU A 22 -8.04 -25.00 -6.69
CA LEU A 22 -8.37 -24.25 -7.91
C LEU A 22 -7.47 -23.00 -8.07
N ILE A 23 -7.32 -22.20 -7.00
CA ILE A 23 -6.44 -21.02 -7.01
C ILE A 23 -5.01 -21.40 -7.41
N LYS A 24 -4.46 -22.47 -6.84
CA LYS A 24 -3.08 -22.92 -7.16
C LYS A 24 -2.95 -23.39 -8.62
N ASP A 25 -3.96 -24.08 -9.14
CA ASP A 25 -3.96 -24.54 -10.53
C ASP A 25 -4.07 -23.39 -11.53
N ASP A 26 -4.90 -22.38 -11.23
CA ASP A 26 -5.01 -21.16 -12.04
C ASP A 26 -3.70 -20.37 -12.02
N LEU A 27 -3.07 -20.21 -10.85
CA LEU A 27 -1.77 -19.54 -10.73
C LEU A 27 -0.66 -20.27 -11.48
N LYS A 28 -0.63 -21.61 -11.42
CA LYS A 28 0.29 -22.42 -12.22
C LYS A 28 0.11 -22.17 -13.71
N THR A 29 -1.13 -22.12 -14.18
CA THR A 29 -1.45 -21.81 -15.57
C THR A 29 -1.01 -20.39 -15.94
N ALA A 30 -1.29 -19.39 -15.09
CA ALA A 30 -0.87 -18.02 -15.29
C ALA A 30 0.66 -17.87 -15.38
N ILE A 31 1.40 -18.49 -14.46
CA ILE A 31 2.87 -18.47 -14.42
C ILE A 31 3.47 -19.06 -15.71
N ALA A 32 2.87 -20.12 -16.25
CA ALA A 32 3.34 -20.75 -17.47
C ALA A 32 3.13 -19.87 -18.73
N ASN A 33 2.11 -19.00 -18.73
CA ASN A 33 1.64 -18.33 -19.95
C ASN A 33 1.84 -16.81 -19.98
N LEU A 34 2.01 -16.15 -18.83
CA LEU A 34 2.22 -14.70 -18.77
C LEU A 34 3.69 -14.33 -19.03
N PRO A 35 3.97 -13.15 -19.61
CA PRO A 35 5.34 -12.63 -19.70
C PRO A 35 5.78 -12.03 -18.37
N ASN A 36 7.09 -11.91 -18.15
CA ASN A 36 7.63 -11.22 -16.97
C ASN A 36 7.32 -9.72 -16.98
N TYR A 37 7.23 -9.12 -18.17
CA TYR A 37 7.01 -7.69 -18.37
C TYR A 37 6.38 -7.42 -19.74
N TYR A 38 5.63 -6.32 -19.84
CA TYR A 38 5.08 -5.80 -21.09
C TYR A 38 5.78 -4.47 -21.45
N SER A 39 6.41 -4.40 -22.63
CA SER A 39 7.10 -3.18 -23.09
C SER A 39 6.17 -2.14 -23.74
N ALA A 40 4.97 -2.55 -24.15
CA ALA A 40 4.02 -1.65 -24.78
C ALA A 40 3.25 -0.85 -23.71
N ASN A 41 3.23 0.48 -23.82
CA ASN A 41 2.59 1.37 -22.84
C ASN A 41 1.11 1.05 -22.62
N ASN A 42 0.37 0.67 -23.67
CA ASN A 42 -1.04 0.28 -23.57
C ASN A 42 -1.29 -1.08 -22.89
N MET A 43 -0.22 -1.77 -22.47
CA MET A 43 -0.28 -3.04 -21.74
C MET A 43 0.22 -2.89 -20.29
N GLN A 44 0.65 -1.70 -19.88
CA GLN A 44 1.02 -1.41 -18.49
C GLN A 44 -0.17 -1.68 -17.56
N GLY A 45 0.10 -2.20 -16.36
CA GLY A 45 -0.92 -2.61 -15.39
C GLY A 45 -1.57 -3.98 -15.64
N ARG A 46 -1.33 -4.65 -16.79
CA ARG A 46 -1.77 -6.04 -16.99
C ARG A 46 -0.98 -6.99 -16.09
N ALA A 47 -1.66 -8.05 -15.63
CA ALA A 47 -1.02 -9.08 -14.82
C ALA A 47 0.17 -9.72 -15.55
N THR A 48 1.29 -9.82 -14.85
CA THR A 48 2.53 -10.44 -15.34
C THR A 48 2.78 -11.78 -14.66
N LYS A 49 3.76 -12.53 -15.15
CA LYS A 49 4.28 -13.73 -14.46
C LYS A 49 4.77 -13.40 -13.06
N ILE A 50 5.38 -12.23 -12.88
CA ILE A 50 5.83 -11.75 -11.57
C ILE A 50 4.64 -11.57 -10.63
N ALA A 51 3.56 -10.92 -11.08
CA ALA A 51 2.34 -10.78 -10.28
C ALA A 51 1.72 -12.14 -9.92
N ALA A 52 1.74 -13.11 -10.84
CA ALA A 52 1.25 -14.46 -10.58
C ALA A 52 2.11 -15.21 -9.54
N TYR A 53 3.44 -15.09 -9.62
CA TYR A 53 4.33 -15.61 -8.58
C TYR A 53 4.09 -14.94 -7.22
N THR A 54 3.89 -13.62 -7.17
CA THR A 54 3.63 -12.91 -5.91
C THR A 54 2.33 -13.38 -5.27
N MET A 55 1.26 -13.52 -6.04
CA MET A 55 -0.02 -14.05 -5.53
C MET A 55 0.11 -15.52 -5.09
N GLN A 56 0.90 -16.33 -5.80
CA GLN A 56 1.17 -17.71 -5.39
C GLN A 56 1.94 -17.76 -4.07
N ALA A 57 2.93 -16.90 -3.89
CA ALA A 57 3.64 -16.78 -2.62
C ALA A 57 2.69 -16.39 -1.48
N ASP A 58 1.85 -15.38 -1.68
CA ASP A 58 0.85 -14.93 -0.69
C ASP A 58 -0.15 -16.04 -0.31
N VAL A 59 -0.60 -16.83 -1.30
CA VAL A 59 -1.42 -18.04 -1.06
C VAL A 59 -0.68 -19.05 -0.19
N PHE A 60 0.60 -19.33 -0.48
CA PHE A 60 1.39 -20.26 0.33
C PHE A 60 1.70 -19.72 1.73
N MET A 61 1.98 -18.41 1.86
CA MET A 61 2.13 -17.73 3.16
C MET A 61 0.87 -17.88 4.01
N THR A 62 -0.31 -17.66 3.40
CA THR A 62 -1.61 -17.82 4.08
C THR A 62 -1.84 -19.25 4.57
N LEU A 63 -1.35 -20.24 3.82
CA LEU A 63 -1.43 -21.66 4.19
C LEU A 63 -0.28 -22.12 5.10
N GLN A 64 0.61 -21.20 5.52
CA GLN A 64 1.82 -21.48 6.29
C GLN A 64 2.77 -22.49 5.63
N ASP A 65 2.71 -22.63 4.30
CA ASP A 65 3.67 -23.41 3.52
C ASP A 65 4.85 -22.51 3.11
N PHE A 66 5.68 -22.18 4.10
CA PHE A 66 6.80 -21.25 3.92
C PHE A 66 7.85 -21.75 2.92
N ASN A 67 7.99 -23.07 2.73
CA ASN A 67 8.92 -23.62 1.74
C ASN A 67 8.42 -23.37 0.31
N SER A 68 7.13 -23.61 0.05
CA SER A 68 6.54 -23.32 -1.27
C SER A 68 6.49 -21.81 -1.54
N ALA A 69 6.13 -21.00 -0.55
CA ALA A 69 6.16 -19.54 -0.64
C ALA A 69 7.56 -19.03 -1.01
N LYS A 70 8.58 -19.51 -0.29
CA LYS A 70 9.99 -19.18 -0.54
C LYS A 70 10.39 -19.46 -1.99
N ASN A 71 10.05 -20.63 -2.54
CA ASN A 71 10.38 -20.99 -3.92
C ASN A 71 9.74 -20.04 -4.94
N SER A 72 8.47 -19.64 -4.73
CA SER A 72 7.81 -18.65 -5.59
C SER A 72 8.48 -17.27 -5.49
N LEU A 73 8.90 -16.87 -4.29
CA LEU A 73 9.59 -15.59 -4.05
C LEU A 73 10.99 -15.55 -4.66
N GLU A 74 11.75 -16.66 -4.63
CA GLU A 74 13.08 -16.75 -5.26
C GLU A 74 13.02 -16.45 -6.76
N ASN A 75 11.98 -16.92 -7.47
CA ASN A 75 11.77 -16.58 -8.89
C ASN A 75 11.62 -15.07 -9.12
N ILE A 76 10.99 -14.36 -8.19
CA ILE A 76 10.78 -12.90 -8.27
C ILE A 76 12.10 -12.17 -7.96
N LEU A 77 12.82 -12.61 -6.93
CA LEU A 77 14.11 -12.02 -6.54
C LEU A 77 15.16 -12.20 -7.63
N ASP A 78 15.22 -13.37 -8.27
CA ASP A 78 16.11 -13.62 -9.40
C ASP A 78 15.84 -12.68 -10.57
N TYR A 79 14.56 -12.44 -10.88
CA TYR A 79 14.16 -11.47 -11.89
C TYR A 79 14.54 -10.04 -11.51
N ALA A 80 14.24 -9.61 -10.27
CA ALA A 80 14.56 -8.28 -9.76
C ALA A 80 16.08 -8.01 -9.79
N ASN A 81 16.89 -8.99 -9.38
CA ASN A 81 18.36 -8.88 -9.39
C ASN A 81 18.93 -8.64 -10.79
N GLN A 82 18.27 -9.17 -11.83
CA GLN A 82 18.67 -9.01 -13.23
C GLN A 82 18.06 -7.78 -13.91
N ASN A 83 17.01 -7.18 -13.33
CA ASN A 83 16.19 -6.13 -13.95
C ASN A 83 15.80 -5.05 -12.94
N LYS A 84 16.78 -4.48 -12.22
CA LYS A 84 16.54 -3.50 -11.14
C LYS A 84 15.83 -2.23 -11.60
N GLU A 85 15.95 -1.88 -12.87
CA GLU A 85 15.23 -0.76 -13.49
C GLU A 85 13.74 -1.06 -13.71
N LYS A 86 13.32 -2.32 -13.58
CA LYS A 86 11.93 -2.78 -13.73
C LYS A 86 11.30 -3.24 -12.43
N LEU A 87 12.08 -3.80 -11.51
CA LEU A 87 11.59 -4.28 -10.23
C LEU A 87 12.63 -4.04 -9.12
N ASP A 88 12.42 -3.00 -8.32
CA ASP A 88 13.22 -2.68 -7.13
C ASP A 88 12.44 -1.74 -6.21
N LEU A 89 12.94 -1.45 -5.00
CA LEU A 89 12.34 -0.45 -4.14
C LEU A 89 12.46 0.95 -4.77
N GLU A 90 11.40 1.75 -4.63
CA GLU A 90 11.50 3.19 -4.87
C GLU A 90 12.34 3.85 -3.78
N ASN A 91 13.20 4.77 -4.19
CA ASN A 91 14.08 5.50 -3.27
C ASN A 91 13.25 6.41 -2.33
N ASP A 92 12.17 6.98 -2.86
CA ASP A 92 11.26 7.83 -2.11
C ASP A 92 9.92 7.12 -1.90
N VAL A 93 9.45 7.08 -0.65
CA VAL A 93 8.16 6.46 -0.30
C VAL A 93 6.96 7.17 -0.92
N LEU A 94 7.08 8.46 -1.28
CA LEU A 94 6.02 9.18 -2.00
C LEU A 94 5.83 8.66 -3.43
N GLN A 95 6.93 8.31 -4.10
CA GLN A 95 6.90 7.86 -5.50
C GLN A 95 6.20 6.51 -5.68
N ILE A 96 6.00 5.77 -4.59
CA ILE A 96 5.18 4.53 -4.60
C ILE A 96 3.72 4.84 -4.94
N TYR A 97 3.20 6.00 -4.51
CA TYR A 97 1.77 6.35 -4.58
C TYR A 97 1.48 7.53 -5.50
N ALA A 98 2.48 8.01 -6.24
CA ALA A 98 2.37 9.21 -7.05
C ALA A 98 1.69 8.88 -8.39
N SER A 99 0.74 9.72 -8.81
CA SER A 99 0.01 9.57 -10.07
C SER A 99 0.87 9.84 -11.32
N ASP A 100 2.02 10.48 -11.14
CA ASP A 100 3.05 10.71 -12.18
C ASP A 100 4.09 9.58 -12.27
N ASN A 101 4.06 8.61 -11.35
CA ASN A 101 4.85 7.37 -11.38
C ASN A 101 3.95 6.11 -11.39
N PRO A 102 2.95 6.00 -12.29
CA PRO A 102 2.06 4.85 -12.32
C PRO A 102 2.84 3.59 -12.70
N MET A 103 2.57 2.49 -11.99
CA MET A 103 3.30 1.23 -12.17
C MET A 103 4.83 1.40 -12.16
N GLY A 104 5.34 2.28 -11.28
CA GLY A 104 6.77 2.46 -11.01
C GLY A 104 7.48 1.17 -10.60
N LYS A 105 8.80 1.21 -10.44
CA LYS A 105 9.62 -0.01 -10.29
C LYS A 105 9.36 -0.79 -8.99
N GLU A 106 8.67 -0.22 -8.01
CA GLU A 106 8.22 -0.96 -6.83
C GLU A 106 6.86 -1.66 -7.03
N ILE A 107 6.08 -1.31 -8.05
CA ILE A 107 4.71 -1.82 -8.22
C ILE A 107 4.71 -3.08 -9.08
N ILE A 108 4.17 -4.17 -8.52
CA ILE A 108 4.04 -5.47 -9.22
C ILE A 108 2.66 -5.58 -9.87
N PHE A 109 1.61 -5.19 -9.14
CA PHE A 109 0.24 -5.22 -9.63
C PHE A 109 -0.63 -4.21 -8.89
N ALA A 110 -1.45 -3.48 -9.61
CA ALA A 110 -2.32 -2.45 -9.06
C ALA A 110 -3.60 -2.29 -9.87
N ALA A 111 -4.70 -1.96 -9.21
CA ALA A 111 -5.90 -1.47 -9.89
C ALA A 111 -5.63 -0.06 -10.42
N GLN A 112 -5.89 0.13 -11.72
CA GLN A 112 -5.48 1.30 -12.49
C GLN A 112 -6.54 2.41 -12.41
N TYR A 113 -6.13 3.64 -12.11
CA TYR A 113 -7.00 4.83 -12.04
C TYR A 113 -6.45 5.97 -12.90
N ASN A 114 -7.32 6.92 -13.25
CA ASN A 114 -6.96 8.09 -14.04
C ASN A 114 -7.40 9.38 -13.34
N ASN A 115 -6.68 10.48 -13.55
CA ASN A 115 -7.07 11.80 -13.08
C ASN A 115 -8.23 12.39 -13.92
N GLY A 116 -9.19 13.06 -13.28
CA GLY A 116 -10.21 13.88 -13.95
C GLY A 116 -11.67 13.48 -13.71
N ALA A 117 -12.58 14.46 -13.89
CA ALA A 117 -14.01 14.37 -13.57
C ALA A 117 -14.85 13.46 -14.49
N THR A 118 -14.28 12.91 -15.57
CA THR A 118 -14.96 12.07 -16.56
C THR A 118 -14.45 10.61 -16.57
N VAL A 119 -13.67 10.21 -15.56
CA VAL A 119 -12.92 8.94 -15.56
C VAL A 119 -13.02 8.20 -14.22
N VAL A 120 -12.57 6.93 -14.21
CA VAL A 120 -12.42 6.09 -13.02
C VAL A 120 -11.32 6.67 -12.14
N ALA A 121 -11.67 7.66 -11.31
CA ALA A 121 -10.80 8.27 -10.32
C ALA A 121 -10.72 7.41 -9.04
N ASN A 122 -9.59 7.46 -8.36
CA ASN A 122 -9.37 6.71 -7.15
C ASN A 122 -10.21 7.31 -5.99
N PRO A 123 -11.19 6.56 -5.44
CA PRO A 123 -12.06 7.09 -4.40
C PRO A 123 -11.38 7.15 -3.02
N LEU A 124 -10.15 6.65 -2.89
CA LEU A 124 -9.51 6.50 -1.58
C LEU A 124 -9.05 7.83 -0.96
N MET A 125 -8.71 8.85 -1.74
CA MET A 125 -8.32 10.16 -1.19
C MET A 125 -9.42 10.75 -0.30
N GLY A 126 -10.65 10.84 -0.82
CA GLY A 126 -11.79 11.35 -0.06
C GLY A 126 -12.15 10.46 1.15
N ARG A 127 -11.75 9.19 1.15
CA ARG A 127 -11.94 8.30 2.31
C ARG A 127 -10.93 8.54 3.43
N CYS A 128 -9.72 9.02 3.09
CA CYS A 128 -8.68 9.35 4.06
C CYS A 128 -8.81 10.76 4.64
N ILE A 129 -9.54 11.66 3.97
CA ILE A 129 -9.81 13.00 4.48
C ILE A 129 -10.90 12.92 5.58
N PRO A 130 -10.64 13.41 6.80
CA PRO A 130 -11.67 13.56 7.83
C PRO A 130 -12.71 14.60 7.42
N ALA A 131 -13.98 14.26 7.55
CA ALA A 131 -15.09 15.21 7.49
C ALA A 131 -15.13 16.03 8.80
N ALA A 132 -14.27 17.04 8.89
CA ALA A 132 -14.08 17.88 10.08
C ALA A 132 -14.71 19.27 9.94
N ARG A 133 -14.79 20.01 11.06
CA ARG A 133 -15.23 21.41 11.11
C ARG A 133 -14.11 22.33 11.61
N PRO A 134 -13.95 23.56 11.05
CA PRO A 134 -14.73 24.12 9.94
C PRO A 134 -14.51 23.40 8.61
N SER A 135 -15.57 23.24 7.82
CA SER A 135 -15.53 22.42 6.58
C SER A 135 -14.69 23.02 5.46
N THR A 136 -14.30 24.28 5.61
CA THR A 136 -13.50 25.07 4.66
C THR A 136 -12.00 24.90 4.85
N GLN A 137 -11.56 24.17 5.89
CA GLN A 137 -10.14 23.88 6.07
C GLN A 137 -9.58 23.16 4.84
N PRO A 138 -8.37 23.52 4.36
CA PRO A 138 -7.71 22.74 3.34
C PRO A 138 -7.44 21.33 3.86
N ALA A 139 -7.58 20.34 3.00
CA ALA A 139 -7.35 18.94 3.36
C ALA A 139 -5.85 18.64 3.56
N TYR A 140 -4.97 19.51 3.08
CA TYR A 140 -3.53 19.47 3.30
C TYR A 140 -2.91 20.85 3.08
N ILE A 141 -1.87 21.18 3.84
CA ILE A 141 -1.00 22.33 3.63
C ILE A 141 0.36 21.80 3.17
N TYR A 142 0.80 22.25 2.01
CA TYR A 142 2.06 21.80 1.40
C TYR A 142 3.27 22.34 2.19
N PRO A 143 4.45 21.69 2.07
CA PRO A 143 5.65 22.13 2.76
C PRO A 143 6.09 23.57 2.43
N ASP A 144 5.70 24.10 1.28
CA ASP A 144 5.98 25.49 0.86
C ASP A 144 4.99 26.52 1.45
N GLY A 145 4.01 26.07 2.24
CA GLY A 145 2.98 26.90 2.87
C GLY A 145 1.74 27.13 2.00
N THR A 146 1.72 26.66 0.75
CA THR A 146 0.51 26.69 -0.06
C THR A 146 -0.53 25.72 0.50
N SER A 147 -1.81 26.00 0.26
CA SER A 147 -2.92 25.18 0.75
C SER A 147 -3.60 24.46 -0.41
N SER A 148 -3.98 23.20 -0.20
CA SER A 148 -4.81 22.49 -1.18
C SER A 148 -6.15 23.20 -1.38
N THR A 149 -6.61 23.25 -2.62
CA THR A 149 -7.97 23.68 -2.99
C THR A 149 -9.03 22.65 -2.58
N ILE A 150 -8.63 21.41 -2.33
CA ILE A 150 -9.50 20.38 -1.75
C ILE A 150 -9.65 20.68 -0.27
N THR A 151 -10.89 20.75 0.20
CA THR A 151 -11.20 21.01 1.60
C THR A 151 -11.70 19.75 2.30
N VAL A 152 -11.70 19.78 3.63
CA VAL A 152 -12.21 18.70 4.47
C VAL A 152 -13.69 18.37 4.20
N SER A 153 -14.45 19.27 3.55
CA SER A 153 -15.81 19.00 3.06
C SER A 153 -15.92 17.86 2.04
N GLN A 154 -14.82 17.51 1.36
CA GLN A 154 -14.77 16.37 0.43
C GLN A 154 -14.47 15.04 1.14
N GLY A 155 -14.16 15.08 2.44
CA GLY A 155 -13.87 13.92 3.26
C GLY A 155 -15.10 13.08 3.59
N THR A 156 -14.89 11.78 3.75
CA THR A 156 -15.93 10.81 4.15
C THR A 156 -15.60 10.06 5.43
N SER A 157 -14.42 10.29 6.03
CA SER A 157 -14.02 9.70 7.32
C SER A 157 -14.00 8.16 7.37
N CYS A 158 -13.75 7.48 6.26
CA CYS A 158 -13.82 6.02 6.17
C CYS A 158 -12.49 5.30 6.43
N LEU A 159 -11.35 5.96 6.19
CA LEU A 159 -9.99 5.40 6.30
C LEU A 159 -9.11 6.33 7.14
N LEU A 160 -9.58 6.65 8.35
CA LEU A 160 -8.87 7.52 9.27
C LEU A 160 -7.74 6.78 9.98
N MET A 161 -6.66 7.50 10.24
CA MET A 161 -5.55 7.01 11.05
C MET A 161 -5.94 7.09 12.53
N THR A 162 -5.52 6.11 13.32
CA THR A 162 -5.63 6.19 14.79
C THR A 162 -4.44 6.93 15.37
N TRP A 163 -4.64 7.57 16.53
CA TRP A 163 -3.54 8.17 17.28
C TRP A 163 -2.46 7.15 17.70
N GLU A 164 -2.85 5.91 17.97
CA GLU A 164 -1.91 4.82 18.24
C GLU A 164 -0.95 4.57 17.06
N LEU A 165 -1.50 4.46 15.84
CA LEU A 165 -0.70 4.28 14.63
C LEU A 165 0.17 5.51 14.34
N TYR A 166 -0.41 6.70 14.49
CA TYR A 166 0.31 7.96 14.35
C TYR A 166 1.52 8.03 15.30
N ASN A 167 1.30 7.73 16.58
CA ASN A 167 2.35 7.78 17.61
C ASN A 167 3.42 6.71 17.39
N THR A 168 3.07 5.54 16.83
CA THR A 168 4.03 4.52 16.43
C THR A 168 5.02 5.04 15.37
N PHE A 169 4.52 5.76 14.36
CA PHE A 169 5.36 6.38 13.35
C PHE A 169 6.14 7.60 13.89
N LYS A 170 5.48 8.46 14.68
CA LYS A 170 6.08 9.66 15.31
C LYS A 170 7.24 9.30 16.25
N ALA A 171 7.24 8.12 16.85
CA ALA A 171 8.29 7.64 17.76
C ALA A 171 9.69 7.65 17.13
N ASN A 172 9.79 7.57 15.80
CA ASN A 172 11.04 7.79 15.08
C ASN A 172 10.88 8.93 14.07
N SER A 173 11.37 10.11 14.45
CA SER A 173 11.31 11.30 13.61
C SER A 173 12.05 11.17 12.27
N ASN A 174 12.94 10.17 12.10
CA ASN A 174 13.63 9.91 10.85
C ASN A 174 12.84 9.01 9.89
N ASP A 175 11.74 8.41 10.33
CA ASP A 175 10.91 7.55 9.50
C ASP A 175 10.31 8.35 8.34
N GLN A 176 10.76 8.06 7.12
CA GLN A 176 10.30 8.76 5.92
C GLN A 176 8.81 8.54 5.67
N ARG A 177 8.22 7.45 6.17
CA ARG A 177 6.78 7.21 6.07
C ARG A 177 6.01 8.15 7.00
N PHE A 178 6.54 8.43 8.19
CA PHE A 178 5.99 9.46 9.07
C PHE A 178 6.08 10.83 8.43
N GLN A 179 7.28 11.22 7.97
CA GLN A 179 7.53 12.54 7.42
C GLN A 179 6.72 12.86 6.16
N LYS A 180 6.40 11.84 5.34
CA LYS A 180 5.85 12.04 4.00
C LYS A 180 4.43 11.51 3.79
N LEU A 181 4.02 10.47 4.52
CA LEU A 181 2.73 9.81 4.30
C LEU A 181 1.72 10.08 5.42
N ILE A 182 2.07 10.92 6.40
CA ILE A 182 1.25 11.20 7.58
C ILE A 182 1.16 12.71 7.78
N TYR A 183 -0.04 13.18 8.12
CA TYR A 183 -0.35 14.59 8.38
C TYR A 183 -1.20 14.71 9.64
N ASN A 184 -0.95 15.75 10.44
CA ASN A 184 -1.71 16.05 11.66
C ASN A 184 -2.17 17.53 11.73
N GLY A 185 -2.32 18.20 10.60
CA GLY A 185 -2.69 19.63 10.58
C GLY A 185 -4.18 19.93 10.47
N ILE A 186 -5.05 18.93 10.30
CA ILE A 186 -6.51 19.11 10.31
C ILE A 186 -7.00 19.07 11.75
N TYR A 187 -7.86 20.00 12.16
CA TYR A 187 -8.52 19.97 13.46
C TYR A 187 -10.04 19.95 13.35
N THR A 188 -10.71 19.52 14.42
CA THR A 188 -12.16 19.62 14.63
C THR A 188 -12.46 20.67 15.70
N ASP A 189 -13.65 21.26 15.67
CA ASP A 189 -14.11 22.23 16.67
C ASP A 189 -14.44 21.59 18.04
N ASP A 190 -14.19 20.29 18.19
CA ASP A 190 -14.25 19.58 19.46
C ASP A 190 -13.05 19.94 20.36
N ILE A 191 -13.35 20.54 21.51
CA ILE A 191 -12.37 20.91 22.52
C ILE A 191 -11.88 19.67 23.25
N SER A 192 -10.56 19.54 23.39
CA SER A 192 -9.91 18.48 24.18
C SER A 192 -8.76 19.05 25.02
N VAL A 193 -8.13 18.20 25.84
CA VAL A 193 -6.95 18.54 26.64
C VAL A 193 -5.73 17.88 26.01
N ALA A 194 -4.65 18.66 25.83
CA ALA A 194 -3.38 18.14 25.35
C ALA A 194 -2.92 16.94 26.17
N SER A 195 -2.47 15.88 25.51
CA SER A 195 -1.89 14.71 26.15
C SER A 195 -0.79 14.12 25.28
N ASN A 196 -0.15 13.04 25.72
CA ASN A 196 0.78 12.28 24.88
C ASN A 196 0.07 11.58 23.71
N GLU A 197 -1.25 11.40 23.79
CA GLU A 197 -2.04 10.70 22.79
C GLU A 197 -2.64 11.64 21.75
N VAL A 198 -3.01 12.87 22.15
CA VAL A 198 -3.76 13.81 21.32
C VAL A 198 -3.12 15.19 21.36
N ASP A 199 -2.80 15.71 20.17
CA ASP A 199 -2.34 17.08 19.99
C ASP A 199 -3.56 18.03 19.85
N ILE A 200 -3.46 19.26 20.36
CA ILE A 200 -4.50 20.30 20.26
C ILE A 200 -3.92 21.64 19.74
N THR A 201 -4.77 22.49 19.18
CA THR A 201 -4.41 23.89 18.83
C THR A 201 -4.23 24.74 20.08
N GLU A 202 -3.72 25.97 19.94
CA GLU A 202 -3.60 26.94 21.05
C GLU A 202 -4.97 27.25 21.70
N GLU A 203 -6.04 27.21 20.91
CA GLU A 203 -7.42 27.43 21.34
C GLU A 203 -8.10 26.19 21.94
N GLY A 204 -7.43 25.03 21.95
CA GLY A 204 -7.96 23.80 22.55
C GLY A 204 -8.63 22.82 21.59
N TYR A 205 -8.63 23.09 20.28
CA TYR A 205 -9.26 22.23 19.29
C TYR A 205 -8.43 20.97 19.00
N THR A 206 -9.11 19.85 18.80
CA THR A 206 -8.45 18.55 18.62
C THR A 206 -7.91 18.38 17.20
N TYR A 207 -6.62 18.08 17.05
CA TYR A 207 -6.06 17.65 15.76
C TYR A 207 -6.50 16.23 15.39
N LEU A 208 -6.49 15.93 14.10
CA LEU A 208 -6.83 14.63 13.53
C LEU A 208 -5.62 14.08 12.75
N PRO A 209 -5.14 12.87 13.09
CA PRO A 209 -4.11 12.23 12.30
C PRO A 209 -4.71 11.69 10.99
N VAL A 210 -3.98 11.89 9.90
CA VAL A 210 -4.43 11.59 8.54
C VAL A 210 -3.32 10.87 7.78
N THR A 211 -3.70 9.87 6.99
CA THR A 211 -2.80 9.28 6.01
C THR A 211 -2.85 10.05 4.70
N LEU A 212 -1.68 10.43 4.19
CA LEU A 212 -1.49 11.00 2.86
C LEU A 212 -1.18 9.95 1.80
N LYS A 213 -1.21 8.65 2.14
CA LYS A 213 -0.88 7.54 1.24
C LYS A 213 -1.68 7.59 -0.07
N TYR A 214 -2.94 8.02 0.01
CA TYR A 214 -3.83 8.13 -1.15
C TYR A 214 -4.07 9.57 -1.59
N PHE A 215 -3.34 10.53 -1.00
CA PHE A 215 -3.38 11.92 -1.46
C PHE A 215 -2.64 12.02 -2.78
N ASP A 216 -3.33 12.48 -3.81
CA ASP A 216 -2.71 12.70 -5.11
C ASP A 216 -2.15 14.12 -5.17
N PHE A 217 -0.84 14.24 -4.92
CA PHE A 217 -0.15 15.53 -5.00
C PHE A 217 -0.06 16.08 -6.43
N GLY A 218 -0.30 15.26 -7.46
CA GLY A 218 -0.43 15.73 -8.85
C GLY A 218 -1.79 16.37 -9.16
N ASN A 219 -2.72 16.35 -8.21
CA ASN A 219 -4.07 16.90 -8.32
C ASN A 219 -4.15 18.40 -7.91
N GLU A 220 -3.05 19.15 -8.05
CA GLU A 220 -2.98 20.55 -7.61
C GLU A 220 -3.97 21.44 -8.37
N GLY A 221 -4.64 22.34 -7.64
CA GLY A 221 -5.63 23.26 -8.19
C GLY A 221 -7.00 22.65 -8.49
N MET A 222 -7.18 21.33 -8.32
CA MET A 222 -8.49 20.70 -8.44
C MET A 222 -9.30 20.83 -7.15
N THR A 223 -10.62 20.97 -7.26
CA THR A 223 -11.53 21.14 -6.11
C THR A 223 -12.23 19.85 -5.68
N THR A 224 -11.93 18.74 -6.36
CA THR A 224 -12.55 17.42 -6.12
C THR A 224 -11.48 16.35 -5.97
N CYS A 225 -11.80 15.30 -5.20
CA CYS A 225 -10.93 14.12 -5.00
C CYS A 225 -10.93 13.20 -6.24
N ALA A 226 -10.56 13.73 -7.40
CA ALA A 226 -10.52 13.00 -8.68
C ALA A 226 -9.11 12.47 -8.97
N CYS A 227 -8.60 11.60 -8.09
CA CYS A 227 -7.20 11.20 -8.05
C CYS A 227 -6.84 10.14 -9.11
N GLY A 228 -5.64 10.25 -9.68
CA GLY A 228 -5.09 9.30 -10.64
C GLY A 228 -4.09 8.29 -10.06
N ASN A 229 -3.85 8.31 -8.74
CA ASN A 229 -2.98 7.33 -8.11
C ASN A 229 -3.61 5.93 -8.08
N ASP A 230 -2.82 4.92 -8.42
CA ASP A 230 -3.28 3.54 -8.47
C ASP A 230 -3.51 2.93 -7.09
N ASN A 231 -4.42 1.95 -7.01
CA ASN A 231 -4.58 1.13 -5.82
C ASN A 231 -3.71 -0.12 -5.92
N ILE A 232 -2.57 -0.09 -5.23
CA ILE A 232 -1.57 -1.15 -5.21
C ILE A 232 -2.14 -2.41 -4.57
N ILE A 233 -2.03 -3.53 -5.28
CA ILE A 233 -2.38 -4.87 -4.79
C ILE A 233 -1.10 -5.55 -4.28
N TYR A 234 -0.03 -5.53 -5.08
CA TYR A 234 1.28 -6.07 -4.71
C TYR A 234 2.39 -5.12 -5.13
N ARG A 235 3.40 -5.02 -4.27
CA ARG A 235 4.63 -4.26 -4.53
C ARG A 235 5.88 -5.02 -4.05
N TYR A 236 7.05 -4.60 -4.49
CA TYR A 236 8.31 -5.31 -4.25
C TYR A 236 8.69 -5.40 -2.78
N ALA A 237 8.37 -4.40 -1.97
CA ALA A 237 8.58 -4.50 -0.53
C ALA A 237 7.76 -5.64 0.11
N ASP A 238 6.58 -5.98 -0.42
CA ASP A 238 5.79 -7.11 0.10
C ASP A 238 6.52 -8.43 -0.20
N VAL A 239 7.15 -8.56 -1.38
CA VAL A 239 8.03 -9.69 -1.73
C VAL A 239 9.21 -9.81 -0.77
N LEU A 240 9.90 -8.70 -0.50
CA LEU A 240 11.05 -8.69 0.42
C LEU A 240 10.63 -9.11 1.84
N LEU A 241 9.49 -8.62 2.32
CA LEU A 241 9.00 -8.93 3.66
C LEU A 241 8.47 -10.36 3.78
N MET A 242 7.70 -10.85 2.80
CA MET A 242 7.29 -12.26 2.76
C MET A 242 8.49 -13.20 2.68
N TYR A 243 9.54 -12.82 1.94
CA TYR A 243 10.76 -13.63 1.85
C TYR A 243 11.57 -13.60 3.15
N ALA A 244 11.66 -12.44 3.81
CA ALA A 244 12.24 -12.34 5.14
C ALA A 244 11.50 -13.23 6.14
N GLU A 245 10.16 -13.23 6.11
CA GLU A 245 9.33 -14.08 6.96
C GLU A 245 9.55 -15.57 6.66
N CYS A 246 9.53 -15.98 5.39
CA CYS A 246 9.85 -17.36 4.99
C CYS A 246 11.22 -17.81 5.54
N LEU A 247 12.24 -16.97 5.41
CA LEU A 247 13.58 -17.27 5.90
C LEU A 247 13.60 -17.38 7.42
N ASN A 248 12.89 -16.50 8.13
CA ASN A 248 12.82 -16.55 9.59
C ASN A 248 12.11 -17.83 10.07
N GLU A 249 10.96 -18.15 9.47
CA GLU A 249 10.15 -19.33 9.81
C GLU A 249 10.83 -20.66 9.46
N THR A 250 11.75 -20.65 8.50
CA THR A 250 12.56 -21.82 8.12
C THR A 250 13.92 -21.88 8.81
N GLY A 251 14.16 -21.03 9.81
CA GLY A 251 15.34 -21.09 10.68
C GLY A 251 16.58 -20.34 10.17
N ASN A 252 16.43 -19.44 9.20
CA ASN A 252 17.50 -18.60 8.65
C ASN A 252 17.30 -17.11 8.97
N THR A 253 17.15 -16.80 10.26
CA THR A 253 17.03 -15.43 10.79
C THR A 253 18.12 -14.46 10.31
N PRO A 254 19.42 -14.85 10.23
CA PRO A 254 20.45 -13.93 9.74
C PRO A 254 20.21 -13.46 8.30
N SER A 255 19.71 -14.32 7.42
CA SER A 255 19.38 -13.93 6.04
C SER A 255 18.09 -13.13 5.99
N ALA A 256 17.09 -13.44 6.82
CA ALA A 256 15.84 -12.69 6.92
C ALA A 256 16.10 -11.21 7.24
N ALA A 257 17.02 -10.94 8.16
CA ALA A 257 17.41 -9.59 8.56
C ALA A 257 17.89 -8.74 7.37
N ASN A 258 18.58 -9.34 6.39
CA ASN A 258 19.06 -8.60 5.21
C ASN A 258 17.90 -8.00 4.39
N TYR A 259 16.87 -8.79 4.11
CA TYR A 259 15.70 -8.36 3.33
C TYR A 259 14.81 -7.40 4.10
N LEU A 260 14.62 -7.63 5.41
CA LEU A 260 13.94 -6.67 6.28
C LEU A 260 14.68 -5.31 6.30
N ASN A 261 16.02 -5.35 6.39
CA ASN A 261 16.83 -4.14 6.43
C ASN A 261 16.76 -3.34 5.13
N MET A 262 16.56 -3.95 3.96
CA MET A 262 16.32 -3.21 2.71
C MET A 262 15.11 -2.28 2.83
N VAL A 263 13.99 -2.76 3.39
CA VAL A 263 12.77 -1.95 3.56
C VAL A 263 12.96 -0.91 4.67
N ARG A 264 13.61 -1.28 5.78
CA ARG A 264 13.89 -0.37 6.90
C ARG A 264 14.78 0.79 6.48
N THR A 265 15.89 0.50 5.82
CA THR A 265 16.86 1.51 5.37
C THR A 265 16.26 2.47 4.36
N ARG A 266 15.43 1.99 3.42
CA ARG A 266 14.65 2.87 2.52
C ARG A 266 13.78 3.85 3.31
N ALA A 267 13.15 3.40 4.40
CA ALA A 267 12.33 4.25 5.26
C ALA A 267 13.15 5.17 6.19
N GLY A 268 14.48 5.21 6.08
CA GLY A 268 15.34 6.02 6.96
C GLY A 268 15.56 5.42 8.35
N LEU A 269 15.23 4.13 8.54
CA LEU A 269 15.38 3.44 9.81
C LEU A 269 16.72 2.67 9.86
N SER A 270 17.29 2.58 11.06
CA SER A 270 18.44 1.71 11.34
C SER A 270 18.08 0.24 11.08
N ASN A 271 19.10 -0.57 10.79
CA ASN A 271 18.95 -2.02 10.69
C ASN A 271 18.31 -2.61 11.96
N THR A 272 17.60 -3.73 11.81
CA THR A 272 17.04 -4.47 12.93
C THR A 272 18.14 -4.93 13.88
N THR A 273 17.83 -4.94 15.18
CA THR A 273 18.68 -5.54 16.21
C THR A 273 18.26 -6.96 16.56
N ALA A 274 17.22 -7.49 15.91
CA ALA A 274 16.74 -8.85 16.11
C ALA A 274 17.84 -9.86 15.75
N THR A 275 18.06 -10.81 16.64
CA THR A 275 19.06 -11.89 16.49
C THR A 275 18.45 -13.28 16.55
N THR A 276 17.17 -13.37 16.95
CA THR A 276 16.44 -14.62 17.08
C THR A 276 15.15 -14.58 16.27
N GLN A 277 14.55 -15.74 16.02
CA GLN A 277 13.29 -15.84 15.29
C GLN A 277 12.13 -15.09 15.99
N LYS A 278 12.16 -15.00 17.32
CA LYS A 278 11.09 -14.43 18.15
C LYS A 278 11.09 -12.89 18.16
N GLU A 279 12.24 -12.28 17.91
CA GLU A 279 12.46 -10.83 17.92
C GLU A 279 12.12 -10.22 16.56
#